data_AF-A0A7K2XGI8-F1
#
_entry.id   AF-A0A7K2XGI8-F1
#
_cell.length_a   1.000
_cell.length_b   1.000
_cell.length_c   1.000
_cell.angle_alpha   90.00
_cell.angle_beta   90.00
_cell.angle_gamma   90.00
#
_symmetry.space_group_name_H-M   'P 1'
#
loop_
_entity.id
_entity.type
_entity.pdbx_description
1 polymer ?
#
loop_
_entity_poly.entity_id
_entity_poly.type
_entity_poly.pdbx_seq_one_letter_code
_entity_poly.pdbx_strand_id
1 'polypeptide(L)'
;AAWRSSPNDELVRQAERVRKPAAGGVTTSGLPRRVPKANLVPGTAQEQAHTAGPQVSRAPDDVRGRLTNLRRGIQQGRQAGNSTTGNHHLGPNHQQER
;
A
#
# COMPACT_ATOMS: atom_id res chain seq x y z
N ALA A 1 9.94 12.19 36.38
CA ALA A 1 8.52 11.77 36.29
C ALA A 1 8.47 10.33 35.80
N ALA A 2 7.79 9.43 36.52
CA ALA A 2 7.61 8.04 36.08
C ALA A 2 6.48 7.97 35.04
N TRP A 3 6.74 7.28 33.93
CA TRP A 3 5.73 7.05 32.89
C TRP A 3 4.58 6.22 33.47
N ARG A 4 3.34 6.66 33.25
CA ARG A 4 2.14 5.95 33.71
C ARG A 4 1.87 4.78 32.78
N SER A 5 1.51 3.62 33.35
CA SER A 5 1.10 2.48 32.56
C SER A 5 -0.19 2.79 31.80
N SER A 6 -0.12 2.69 30.47
CA SER A 6 -1.20 2.87 29.52
C SER A 6 -1.83 1.50 29.17
N PRO A 7 -3.11 1.43 28.77
CA PRO A 7 -3.70 0.22 28.20
C PRO A 7 -2.88 -0.39 27.05
N ASN A 8 -2.14 0.43 26.29
CA ASN A 8 -1.25 -0.05 25.25
C ASN A 8 -0.04 -0.83 25.80
N ASP A 9 0.41 -0.50 27.02
CA ASP A 9 1.52 -1.20 27.67
C ASP A 9 1.13 -2.63 28.07
N GLU A 10 -0.16 -2.87 28.33
CA GLU A 10 -0.67 -4.20 28.59
C GLU A 10 -0.68 -5.07 27.34
N LEU A 11 -0.95 -4.50 26.17
CA LEU A 11 -0.83 -5.18 24.88
C LEU A 11 0.62 -5.57 24.57
N VAL A 12 1.57 -4.65 24.81
CA VAL A 12 3.01 -4.92 24.64
C VAL A 12 3.46 -6.04 25.58
N ARG A 13 3.04 -5.99 26.85
CA ARG A 13 3.37 -7.01 27.85
C ARG A 13 2.78 -8.39 27.52
N GLN A 14 1.57 -8.43 26.94
CA GLN A 14 0.97 -9.68 26.47
C GLN A 14 1.73 -10.24 25.26
N ALA A 15 2.17 -9.39 24.33
CA ALA A 15 2.99 -9.81 23.19
C ALA A 15 4.36 -10.37 23.60
N GLU A 16 4.99 -9.80 24.63
CA GLU A 16 6.28 -10.28 25.14
C GLU A 16 6.20 -11.70 25.72
N ARG A 17 5.09 -12.07 26.38
CA ARG A 17 4.88 -13.41 26.94
C ARG A 17 4.85 -14.50 25.87
N VAL A 18 4.57 -14.10 24.64
CA VAL A 18 4.30 -14.96 23.50
C VAL A 18 5.50 -14.97 22.51
N ARG A 19 6.55 -14.21 22.81
CA ARG A 19 7.77 -14.09 21.98
C ARG A 19 8.57 -15.38 21.85
N LYS A 20 8.45 -16.33 22.78
CA LYS A 20 9.12 -17.64 22.70
C LYS A 20 8.20 -18.65 22.00
N PRO A 21 8.47 -19.04 20.74
CA PRO A 21 7.65 -20.03 20.07
C PRO A 21 7.77 -21.38 20.79
N ALA A 22 6.66 -21.94 21.23
CA ALA A 22 6.60 -23.33 21.69
C ALA A 22 6.87 -24.25 20.49
N ALA A 23 7.96 -25.02 20.52
CA ALA A 23 8.29 -25.98 19.48
C ALA A 23 7.32 -27.17 19.57
N GLY A 24 6.52 -27.39 18.53
CA GLY A 24 5.52 -28.47 18.43
C GLY A 24 6.13 -29.81 18.00
N GLY A 25 7.36 -30.10 18.45
CA GLY A 25 8.21 -31.20 18.02
C GLY A 25 9.24 -30.79 16.95
N VAL A 26 9.86 -31.78 16.31
CA VAL A 26 10.84 -31.61 15.22
C VAL A 26 10.30 -32.19 13.91
N THR A 27 10.69 -31.61 12.76
CA THR A 27 10.44 -32.19 11.44
C THR A 27 11.33 -33.40 11.21
N THR A 28 11.05 -34.19 10.18
CA THR A 28 11.89 -35.35 9.79
C THR A 28 13.34 -34.97 9.46
N SER A 29 13.57 -33.73 9.05
CA SER A 29 14.90 -33.15 8.83
C SER A 29 15.57 -32.59 10.09
N GLY A 30 14.95 -32.72 11.27
CA GLY A 30 15.49 -32.26 12.55
C GLY A 30 15.26 -30.78 12.89
N LEU A 31 14.50 -30.04 12.07
CA LEU A 31 14.20 -28.63 12.34
C LEU A 31 13.04 -28.49 13.34
N PRO A 32 13.07 -27.52 14.26
CA PRO A 32 11.94 -27.26 15.16
C PRO A 32 10.64 -26.95 14.39
N ARG A 33 9.59 -27.74 14.66
CA ARG A 33 8.28 -27.58 14.05
C ARG A 33 7.52 -26.46 14.76
N ARG A 34 7.00 -25.51 14.00
CA ARG A 34 6.20 -24.40 14.51
C ARG A 34 4.78 -24.86 14.84
N VAL A 35 4.21 -24.39 15.94
CA VAL A 35 2.80 -24.56 16.27
C VAL A 35 2.01 -23.41 15.64
N PRO A 36 1.04 -23.67 14.75
CA PRO A 36 0.18 -22.62 14.20
C PRO A 36 -0.56 -21.87 15.31
N LYS A 37 -0.69 -20.54 15.19
CA LYS A 37 -1.37 -19.66 16.16
C LYS A 37 -0.81 -19.64 17.58
N ALA A 38 0.31 -20.32 17.87
CA ALA A 38 0.93 -20.29 19.20
C ALA A 38 1.31 -18.90 19.67
N ASN A 39 1.52 -17.97 18.73
CA ASN A 39 1.89 -16.60 19.02
C ASN A 39 0.77 -15.56 18.89
N LEU A 40 -0.50 -15.99 18.88
CA LEU A 40 -1.64 -15.10 18.69
C LEU A 40 -1.97 -14.35 19.99
N VAL A 41 -1.82 -13.03 19.98
CA VAL A 41 -2.18 -12.14 21.09
C VAL A 41 -3.38 -11.30 20.67
N PRO A 42 -4.41 -11.11 21.52
CA PRO A 42 -5.51 -10.20 21.22
C PRO A 42 -4.98 -8.81 20.82
N GLY A 43 -5.34 -8.31 19.65
CA GLY A 43 -4.88 -7.01 19.13
C GLY A 43 -3.59 -7.04 18.29
N THR A 44 -2.93 -8.19 18.14
CA THR A 44 -1.97 -8.37 17.04
C THR A 44 -2.71 -8.46 15.72
N ALA A 45 -2.11 -7.91 14.66
CA ALA A 45 -2.73 -7.70 13.35
C ALA A 45 -3.76 -8.79 13.06
N GLN A 46 -5.05 -8.42 13.21
CA GLN A 46 -6.11 -9.23 12.63
C GLN A 46 -5.67 -9.49 11.20
N GLU A 47 -5.80 -10.72 10.73
CA GLU A 47 -5.70 -11.01 9.31
C GLU A 47 -6.61 -9.96 8.67
N GLN A 48 -6.00 -8.95 8.06
CA GLN A 48 -6.73 -7.86 7.46
C GLN A 48 -7.45 -8.59 6.35
N ALA A 49 -8.69 -8.99 6.59
CA ALA A 49 -9.66 -9.23 5.53
C ALA A 49 -9.52 -7.97 4.72
N HIS A 50 -8.78 -8.08 3.61
CA HIS A 50 -8.24 -6.94 2.90
C HIS A 50 -9.43 -6.01 2.75
N THR A 51 -9.47 -4.91 3.52
CA THR A 51 -10.54 -3.94 3.41
C THR A 51 -10.24 -3.28 2.10
N ALA A 52 -10.74 -3.99 1.09
CA ALA A 52 -10.49 -3.77 -0.29
C ALA A 52 -11.18 -2.44 -0.53
N GLY A 53 -10.37 -1.39 -0.59
CA GLY A 53 -10.75 -0.23 -1.38
C GLY A 53 -11.26 -0.70 -2.75
N PRO A 54 -12.06 0.12 -3.46
CA PRO A 54 -12.78 -0.29 -4.65
C PRO A 54 -11.95 -1.24 -5.51
N GLN A 55 -12.39 -2.51 -5.62
CA GLN A 55 -11.66 -3.51 -6.37
C GLN A 55 -11.72 -3.13 -7.84
N VAL A 56 -10.62 -2.61 -8.36
CA VAL A 56 -10.49 -2.33 -9.78
C VAL A 56 -9.98 -3.58 -10.47
N SER A 57 -10.68 -4.00 -11.51
CA SER A 57 -10.23 -5.08 -12.37
C SER A 57 -8.83 -4.80 -12.92
N ARG A 58 -8.01 -5.86 -12.97
CA ARG A 58 -6.66 -5.85 -13.56
C ARG A 58 -6.61 -6.61 -14.88
N ALA A 59 -7.76 -6.98 -15.44
CA ALA A 59 -7.82 -7.57 -16.76
C ALA A 59 -7.24 -6.59 -17.80
N PRO A 60 -6.49 -7.08 -18.82
CA PRO A 60 -5.83 -6.21 -19.79
C PRO A 60 -6.78 -5.21 -20.49
N ASP A 61 -7.97 -5.67 -20.86
CA ASP A 61 -8.96 -4.85 -21.57
C ASP A 61 -9.54 -3.73 -20.69
N ASP A 62 -9.80 -4.02 -19.41
CA ASP A 62 -10.32 -3.04 -18.44
C ASP A 62 -9.29 -1.95 -18.14
N VAL A 63 -8.01 -2.34 -18.00
CA VAL A 63 -6.90 -1.40 -17.80
C VAL A 63 -6.74 -0.50 -19.02
N ARG A 64 -6.79 -1.08 -20.23
CA ARG A 64 -6.73 -0.33 -21.48
C ARG A 64 -7.85 0.70 -21.57
N GLY A 65 -9.09 0.29 -21.33
CA GLY A 65 -10.26 1.19 -21.34
C GLY A 65 -10.11 2.35 -20.36
N ARG A 66 -9.66 2.05 -19.13
CA ARG A 66 -9.43 3.08 -18.08
C ARG A 66 -8.35 4.08 -18.49
N LEU A 67 -7.20 3.62 -19.02
CA LEU A 67 -6.11 4.50 -19.45
C LEU A 67 -6.50 5.36 -20.66
N THR A 68 -7.27 4.82 -21.61
CA THR A 68 -7.80 5.59 -22.74
C THR A 68 -8.72 6.72 -22.27
N ASN A 69 -9.65 6.42 -21.34
CA ASN A 69 -10.54 7.42 -20.76
C ASN A 69 -9.78 8.50 -19.99
N LEU A 70 -8.78 8.10 -19.20
CA LEU A 70 -7.91 9.03 -18.47
C LEU A 70 -7.16 9.96 -19.43
N ARG A 71 -6.53 9.41 -20.48
CA ARG A 71 -5.83 10.20 -21.49
C ARG A 71 -6.75 11.22 -22.15
N ARG A 72 -7.94 10.80 -22.58
CA ARG A 72 -8.93 11.68 -23.21
C ARG A 72 -9.34 12.81 -22.25
N GLY A 73 -9.64 12.49 -20.99
CA GLY A 73 -10.01 13.48 -19.98
C GLY A 73 -8.89 14.50 -19.70
N ILE A 74 -7.64 14.04 -19.60
CA ILE A 74 -6.47 14.93 -19.43
C ILE A 74 -6.33 15.86 -20.65
N GLN A 75 -6.46 15.34 -21.86
CA GLN A 75 -6.37 16.15 -23.08
C GLN A 75 -7.47 17.21 -23.12
N GLN A 76 -8.72 16.83 -22.80
CA GLN A 76 -9.84 17.77 -22.69
C GLN A 76 -9.58 18.85 -21.62
N GLY A 77 -9.09 18.46 -20.43
CA GLY A 77 -8.73 19.41 -19.38
C GLY A 77 -7.63 20.39 -19.80
N ARG A 78 -6.62 19.93 -20.55
CA ARG A 78 -5.56 20.80 -21.08
C ARG A 78 -6.08 21.73 -22.17
N GLN A 79 -6.94 21.25 -23.06
CA GLN A 79 -7.55 22.08 -24.10
C GLN A 79 -8.45 23.16 -23.50
N ALA A 80 -9.28 22.81 -22.51
CA ALA A 80 -10.15 23.74 -21.81
C ALA A 80 -9.34 24.79 -21.01
N GLY A 81 -8.26 24.38 -20.34
CA GLY A 81 -7.35 25.31 -19.64
C GLY A 81 -6.56 26.23 -20.57
N ASN A 82 -6.22 25.76 -21.77
CA ASN A 82 -5.54 26.55 -22.81
C ASN A 82 -6.46 27.59 -23.48
N SER A 83 -7.78 27.51 -23.28
CA SER A 83 -8.72 28.53 -23.74
C SER A 83 -8.78 29.77 -22.82
N THR A 84 -8.26 29.69 -21.59
CA THR A 84 -8.35 30.78 -20.59
C THR A 84 -6.99 31.35 -20.17
N THR A 85 -5.87 30.66 -20.38
CA THR A 85 -4.53 31.22 -20.11
C THR A 85 -3.69 31.16 -21.37
N GLY A 86 -3.25 32.35 -21.82
CA GLY A 86 -2.63 32.58 -23.11
C GLY A 86 -1.50 31.62 -23.48
N ASN A 87 -1.34 31.48 -24.79
CA ASN A 87 -0.27 30.79 -25.50
C ASN A 87 1.13 31.21 -25.01
N HIS A 88 1.65 30.57 -23.96
CA HIS A 88 3.04 30.72 -23.52
C HIS A 88 3.88 29.60 -24.14
N HIS A 89 4.49 29.92 -25.29
CA HIS A 89 5.42 29.06 -26.01
C HIS A 89 6.78 28.99 -25.26
N LEU A 90 6.93 28.11 -24.27
CA LEU A 90 8.22 27.92 -23.58
C LEU A 90 9.14 26.94 -24.35
N GLY A 91 9.61 27.35 -25.51
CA GLY A 91 10.70 26.68 -26.23
C GLY A 91 11.60 27.70 -26.92
N PRO A 92 12.94 27.60 -26.80
CA PRO A 92 13.85 28.48 -27.52
C PRO A 92 13.75 28.20 -29.03
N ASN A 93 13.31 29.21 -29.76
CA ASN A 93 13.30 29.29 -31.21
C ASN A 93 14.70 29.60 -31.72
N HIS A 94 15.50 28.56 -31.98
CA HIS A 94 16.74 28.70 -32.74
C HIS A 94 16.42 28.86 -34.24
N GLN A 95 16.17 30.10 -34.66
CA GLN A 95 16.20 30.49 -36.07
C GLN A 95 17.67 30.81 -36.42
N GLN A 96 18.37 29.87 -37.04
CA GLN A 96 19.66 30.15 -37.67
C GLN A 96 19.42 30.64 -39.09
N GLU A 97 19.94 31.82 -39.35
CA GLU A 97 19.98 32.51 -40.63
C GLU A 97 20.61 31.65 -41.74
N ARG A 98 20.07 31.75 -42.95
CA ARG A 98 20.78 31.58 -44.21
C ARG A 98 20.20 32.50 -45.25
#